data_AF-S0FWI8-F1
#
_entry.id   AF-S0FWI8-F1
#
_cell.length_a   1.000
_cell.length_b   1.000
_cell.length_c   1.000
_cell.angle_alpha   90.00
_cell.angle_beta   90.00
_cell.angle_gamma   90.00
#
_symmetry.space_group_name_H-M   'P 1'
#
loop_
_entity.id
_entity.type
_entity.pdbx_description
1 polymer ?
#
loop_
_entity_poly.entity_id
_entity_poly.type
_entity_poly.pdbx_seq_one_letter_code
_entity_poly.pdbx_strand_id
1 'polypeptide(L)'
;MPGGDATADSDIDIAIFLDPPLQMAFFDIKTALYLEISRSLKMNDIDIVVLNHCKNIILLDRITRHGQVIYESNQDARLDFEQKVLHTAIDFKYQRKRVMGV
;
A
#
# COMPACT_ATOMS: atom_id res chain seq x y z
N MET A 1 15.32 13.53 -1.54
CA MET A 1 14.43 14.66 -1.22
C MET A 1 13.02 14.09 -1.12
N PRO A 2 12.31 14.23 0.01
CA PRO A 2 10.93 13.77 0.09
C PRO A 2 10.07 14.75 -0.70
N GLY A 3 9.26 14.24 -1.62
CA GLY A 3 8.34 15.03 -2.44
C GLY A 3 7.22 15.56 -1.56
N GLY A 4 7.33 16.83 -1.17
CA GLY A 4 6.29 17.56 -0.47
C GLY A 4 5.33 18.18 -1.48
N ASP A 5 4.24 17.48 -1.76
CA ASP A 5 3.00 18.08 -2.27
C ASP A 5 1.90 17.83 -1.22
N ALA A 6 2.13 18.27 0.02
CA ALA A 6 1.09 18.33 1.04
C ALA A 6 0.28 19.61 0.80
N THR A 7 -0.77 19.51 -0.01
CA THR A 7 -1.82 20.52 -0.06
C THR A 7 -2.64 20.48 1.24
N ALA A 8 -3.28 21.60 1.59
CA ALA A 8 -3.91 21.84 2.89
C ALA A 8 -5.12 20.93 3.23
N ASP A 9 -5.54 20.08 2.30
CA ASP A 9 -6.46 18.96 2.49
C ASP A 9 -5.61 17.67 2.53
N SER A 10 -4.98 17.40 3.67
CA SER A 10 -3.96 16.36 3.76
C SER A 10 -4.57 14.96 3.72
N ASP A 11 -4.78 14.41 2.52
CA ASP A 11 -5.14 13.02 2.29
C ASP A 11 -4.03 12.11 2.84
N ILE A 12 -4.30 11.36 3.91
CA ILE A 12 -3.33 10.40 4.47
C ILE A 12 -3.59 9.04 3.83
N ASP A 13 -2.71 8.65 2.91
CA ASP A 13 -2.68 7.30 2.35
C ASP A 13 -1.92 6.34 3.27
N ILE A 14 -2.58 5.28 3.74
CA ILE A 14 -1.98 4.26 4.61
C ILE A 14 -2.12 2.89 3.97
N ALA A 15 -0.98 2.26 3.70
CA ALA A 15 -0.93 0.87 3.24
C ALA A 15 -0.69 -0.08 4.42
N ILE A 16 -1.52 -1.12 4.54
CA ILE A 16 -1.37 -2.15 5.57
C ILE A 16 -1.16 -3.53 4.95
N PHE A 17 -0.24 -4.28 5.53
CA PHE A 17 -0.03 -5.70 5.23
C PHE A 17 -0.61 -6.53 6.38
N LEU A 18 -1.43 -7.52 6.06
CA LEU A 18 -2.09 -8.37 7.05
C LEU A 18 -1.55 -9.80 6.96
N ASP A 19 -1.25 -10.37 8.13
CA ASP A 19 -0.88 -11.78 8.22
C ASP A 19 -2.02 -12.67 7.69
N PRO A 20 -1.69 -13.85 7.12
CA PRO A 20 -2.67 -14.78 6.55
C PRO A 20 -3.95 -15.01 7.37
N PRO A 21 -3.90 -15.25 8.70
CA PRO A 21 -5.12 -15.44 9.49
C PRO A 21 -6.03 -14.20 9.54
N LEU A 22 -5.46 -12.99 9.45
CA LEU A 22 -6.19 -11.73 9.53
C LEU A 22 -6.80 -11.32 8.18
N GLN A 23 -6.35 -11.92 7.07
CA GLN A 23 -6.82 -11.56 5.74
C GLN A 23 -8.30 -11.87 5.50
N MET A 24 -8.92 -12.78 6.27
CA MET A 24 -10.36 -13.05 6.17
C MET A 24 -11.21 -11.94 6.80
N ALA A 25 -10.69 -11.26 7.82
CA ALA A 25 -11.36 -10.17 8.54
C ALA A 25 -10.85 -8.79 8.08
N PHE A 26 -10.24 -8.70 6.89
CA PHE A 26 -9.57 -7.48 6.44
C PHE A 26 -10.50 -6.26 6.37
N PHE A 27 -11.78 -6.46 6.07
CA PHE A 27 -12.76 -5.37 5.97
C PHE A 27 -13.05 -4.76 7.34
N ASP A 28 -13.24 -5.61 8.36
CA ASP A 28 -13.47 -5.18 9.74
C ASP A 28 -12.22 -4.49 10.30
N ILE A 29 -11.04 -5.05 10.05
CA ILE A 29 -9.74 -4.47 10.45
C ILE A 29 -9.54 -3.11 9.78
N LYS A 30 -9.78 -3.01 8.47
CA LYS A 30 -9.69 -1.74 7.74
C LYS A 30 -10.62 -0.69 8.34
N THR A 31 -11.87 -1.06 8.64
CA THR A 31 -12.87 -0.14 9.19
C THR A 31 -12.50 0.31 10.61
N ALA A 32 -12.04 -0.62 11.45
CA ALA A 32 -11.57 -0.33 12.79
C ALA A 32 -10.36 0.63 12.77
N LEU A 33 -9.36 0.34 11.93
CA LEU A 33 -8.19 1.20 11.75
C LEU A 33 -8.58 2.58 11.26
N TYR A 34 -9.46 2.68 10.26
CA TYR A 34 -9.95 3.96 9.77
C TYR A 34 -10.56 4.79 10.90
N LEU A 35 -11.43 4.19 11.71
CA LEU A 35 -12.07 4.88 12.83
C LEU A 35 -11.07 5.32 13.90
N GLU A 36 -10.12 4.46 14.26
CA GLU A 36 -9.09 4.77 15.27
C GLU A 36 -8.14 5.88 14.81
N ILE A 37 -7.65 5.79 13.58
CA ILE A 37 -6.74 6.75 12.97
C ILE A 37 -7.46 8.09 12.79
N SER A 38 -8.68 8.07 12.27
CA SER A 38 -9.53 9.27 12.13
C SER A 38 -9.76 9.97 13.47
N ARG A 39 -10.09 9.21 14.53
CA ARG A 39 -10.28 9.77 15.87
C ARG A 39 -8.99 10.33 16.47
N SER A 40 -7.86 9.65 16.25
CA SER A 40 -6.56 10.05 16.79
C SER A 40 -6.02 11.32 16.11
N LEU A 41 -6.11 11.38 14.78
CA LEU A 41 -5.62 12.51 13.98
C LEU A 41 -6.65 13.64 13.84
N LYS A 42 -7.91 13.41 14.21
CA LYS A 42 -9.06 14.31 13.98
C LYS A 42 -9.23 14.69 12.50
N MET A 43 -8.91 13.74 11.62
CA MET A 43 -8.99 13.87 10.17
C MET A 43 -9.99 12.87 9.63
N ASN A 44 -10.76 13.29 8.63
CA ASN A 44 -11.76 12.44 7.99
C ASN A 44 -11.31 11.95 6.60
N ASP A 45 -10.17 12.40 6.10
CA ASP A 45 -9.62 12.01 4.80
C ASP A 45 -8.42 11.07 4.98
N ILE A 46 -8.72 9.78 5.15
CA ILE A 46 -7.71 8.73 5.34
C ILE A 46 -8.05 7.57 4.41
N ASP A 47 -7.14 7.29 3.48
CA ASP A 47 -7.29 6.19 2.54
C ASP A 47 -6.47 4.98 2.99
N ILE A 48 -7.16 3.92 3.45
CA ILE A 48 -6.50 2.68 3.88
C ILE A 48 -6.53 1.64 2.76
N VAL A 49 -5.34 1.21 2.32
CA VAL A 49 -5.14 0.18 1.31
C VAL A 49 -4.62 -1.10 1.95
N VAL A 50 -5.33 -2.21 1.75
CA VAL A 50 -4.87 -3.53 2.18
C VAL A 50 -4.02 -4.16 1.08
N LEU A 51 -2.71 -4.23 1.30
CA LEU A 51 -1.71 -4.67 0.32
C LEU A 51 -1.97 -6.09 -0.20
N ASN A 52 -2.37 -7.00 0.68
CA ASN A 52 -2.64 -8.41 0.36
C ASN A 52 -3.79 -8.60 -0.65
N HIS A 53 -4.77 -7.70 -0.65
CA HIS A 53 -5.95 -7.77 -1.51
C HIS A 53 -5.91 -6.78 -2.68
N CYS A 54 -4.89 -5.93 -2.74
CA CYS A 54 -4.76 -4.94 -3.79
C CYS A 54 -4.34 -5.62 -5.11
N LYS A 55 -5.18 -5.54 -6.14
CA LYS A 55 -4.87 -6.06 -7.48
C LYS A 55 -4.15 -5.05 -8.38
N ASN A 56 -4.04 -3.79 -7.93
CA ASN A 56 -3.43 -2.74 -8.73
C ASN A 56 -1.90 -2.79 -8.59
N ILE A 57 -1.25 -3.48 -9.53
CA ILE A 57 0.21 -3.66 -9.56
C ILE A 57 0.96 -2.32 -9.61
N ILE A 58 0.41 -1.31 -10.29
CA ILE A 58 1.05 0.01 -10.40
C ILE A 58 1.04 0.72 -9.04
N LEU A 59 -0.09 0.65 -8.32
CA LEU A 59 -0.21 1.20 -6.98
C LEU A 59 0.74 0.49 -6.01
N LEU A 60 0.79 -0.85 -6.08
CA LEU A 60 1.71 -1.64 -5.27
C LEU A 60 3.18 -1.29 -5.54
N ASP A 61 3.60 -1.19 -6.82
CA ASP A 61 4.97 -0.77 -7.19
C ASP A 61 5.30 0.64 -6.67
N ARG A 62 4.31 1.56 -6.67
CA ARG A 62 4.48 2.91 -6.13
C ARG A 62 4.66 2.88 -4.61
N ILE A 63 3.80 2.15 -3.90
CA ILE A 63 3.88 2.00 -2.43
C ILE A 63 5.20 1.34 -2.03
N THR A 64 5.61 0.26 -2.71
CA THR A 64 6.87 -0.43 -2.41
C THR A 64 8.10 0.46 -2.65
N ARG A 65 8.08 1.35 -3.66
CA ARG A 65 9.25 2.19 -3.99
C ARG A 65 9.31 3.51 -3.23
N HIS A 66 8.16 4.10 -2.94
CA HIS A 66 8.06 5.46 -2.40
C HIS A 66 7.40 5.52 -1.03
N GLY A 67 6.78 4.43 -0.58
CA GLY A 67 6.15 4.35 0.73
C GLY A 67 7.20 4.42 1.84
N GLN A 68 6.79 4.99 2.96
CA GLN A 68 7.58 5.02 4.19
C GLN A 68 7.03 3.97 5.16
N VAL A 69 7.90 3.08 5.64
CA VAL A 69 7.52 2.09 6.65
C VAL A 69 7.38 2.78 8.00
N ILE A 70 6.17 2.76 8.56
CA ILE A 70 5.85 3.36 9.87
C ILE A 70 5.92 2.29 10.98
N TYR A 71 5.56 1.05 10.66
CA TYR A 71 5.60 -0.07 11.59
C TYR A 71 5.94 -1.36 10.84
N GLU A 72 6.74 -2.20 11.49
CA GLU A 72 7.14 -3.51 11.00
C GLU A 72 7.19 -4.51 12.15
N SER A 73 6.43 -5.60 12.02
CA SER A 73 6.47 -6.74 12.94
C SER A 73 7.37 -7.87 12.43
N ASN A 74 7.45 -8.07 11.12
CA ASN A 74 8.21 -9.13 10.47
C ASN A 74 8.88 -8.61 9.19
N GLN A 75 10.19 -8.44 9.25
CA GLN A 75 10.99 -7.94 8.13
C GLN A 75 11.06 -8.90 6.95
N ASP A 76 11.13 -10.21 7.20
CA ASP A 76 11.19 -11.21 6.13
C ASP A 76 9.89 -11.20 5.31
N ALA A 77 8.74 -11.08 5.99
CA ALA A 77 7.44 -10.97 5.32
C ALA A 77 7.35 -9.70 4.45
N ARG A 78 7.90 -8.57 4.92
CA ARG A 78 7.96 -7.33 4.12
C ARG A 78 8.83 -7.54 2.88
N LEU A 79 10.05 -8.02 3.05
CA LEU A 79 10.99 -8.24 1.94
C LEU A 79 10.42 -9.21 0.90
N ASP A 80 9.79 -10.30 1.34
CA ASP A 80 9.12 -11.25 0.45
C ASP A 80 8.00 -10.60 -0.36
N PHE A 81 7.20 -9.74 0.28
CA PHE A 81 6.13 -9.00 -0.39
C PHE A 81 6.71 -8.01 -1.41
N GLU A 82 7.68 -7.19 -1.01
CA GLU A 82 8.32 -6.20 -1.87
C GLU A 82 8.96 -6.87 -3.09
N GLN A 83 9.69 -7.97 -2.90
CA GLN A 83 10.30 -8.71 -4.00
C GLN A 83 9.24 -9.24 -4.98
N LYS A 84 8.14 -9.82 -4.48
CA LYS A 84 7.03 -10.31 -5.31
C LYS A 84 6.38 -9.19 -6.12
N VAL A 85 6.11 -8.05 -5.48
CA VAL A 85 5.52 -6.87 -6.13
C VAL A 85 6.45 -6.33 -7.21
N LEU A 86 7.74 -6.14 -6.89
CA LEU A 86 8.72 -5.61 -7.83
C LEU A 86 8.86 -6.52 -9.06
N HIS A 87 8.95 -7.84 -8.86
CA HIS A 87 9.01 -8.81 -9.96
C HIS A 87 7.76 -8.72 -10.85
N THR A 88 6.57 -8.75 -10.24
CA THR A 88 5.30 -8.65 -10.96
C THR A 88 5.16 -7.32 -11.71
N ALA A 89 5.62 -6.22 -11.11
CA ALA A 89 5.59 -4.90 -11.73
C ALA A 89 6.55 -4.79 -12.92
N ILE A 90 7.73 -5.41 -12.82
CA ILE A 90 8.69 -5.51 -13.92
C ILE A 90 8.06 -6.29 -15.08
N ASP A 91 7.50 -7.48 -14.80
CA ASP A 91 6.82 -8.31 -15.80
C ASP A 91 5.68 -7.56 -16.48
N PHE A 92 4.85 -6.87 -15.69
CA PHE A 92 3.74 -6.07 -16.20
C PHE A 92 4.23 -4.93 -17.11
N LYS A 93 5.31 -4.22 -16.73
CA LYS A 93 5.91 -3.16 -17.56
C LYS A 93 6.46 -3.73 -18.87
N TYR A 94 7.14 -4.87 -18.83
CA TYR A 94 7.65 -5.54 -20.03
C TYR A 94 6.53 -6.02 -20.96
N GLN A 95 5.49 -6.65 -20.41
CA GLN A 95 4.32 -7.06 -21.19
C GLN A 95 3.63 -5.87 -21.83
N ARG A 96 3.43 -4.79 -21.07
CA ARG A 96 2.80 -3.56 -21.59
C ARG A 96 3.61 -2.93 -22.72
N LYS A 97 4.94 -2.86 -22.60
CA LYS A 97 5.83 -2.41 -23.70
C LYS A 97 5.71 -3.29 -24.93
N ARG A 98 5.67 -4.62 -24.75
CA ARG A 98 5.58 -5.59 -25.85
C ARG A 98 4.23 -5.56 -26.57
N VAL A 99 3.14 -5.29 -25.85
CA VAL A 99 1.78 -5.19 -26.41
C VAL A 99 1.51 -3.81 -27.03
N MET A 100 2.03 -2.74 -26.43
CA MET A 100 1.81 -1.36 -26.87
C MET A 100 2.84 -0.85 -27.90
N GLY A 101 3.88 -1.63 -28.22
CA GLY A 101 4.75 -1.36 -29.37
C GLY A 101 5.55 -0.06 -29.32
N VAL A 102 5.95 0.41 -28.13
CA VAL A 102 6.90 1.53 -27.96
C VAL A 102 8.06 1.11 -27.07
#